data_AF-A0A849L6Y8-F1
#
_entry.id   AF-A0A849L6Y8-F1
#
_cell.length_a   1.000
_cell.length_b   1.000
_cell.length_c   1.000
_cell.angle_alpha   90.00
_cell.angle_beta   90.00
_cell.angle_gamma   90.00
#
_symmetry.space_group_name_H-M   'P 1'
#
loop_
_entity.id
_entity.type
_entity.pdbx_description
1 polymer ?
#
loop_
_entity_poly.entity_id
_entity_poly.type
_entity_poly.pdbx_seq_one_letter_code
_entity_poly.pdbx_strand_id
1 'polypeptide(L)'
;MRRLRAISRGAMFALAAGATGSLAGAQDYAQRLPAGYPLPLFEWAVTTELASRIAYACDAHVLDRARVDVLLEQAVTGAFGNDAAYDAWRAESMSNADHLSVFELVRAEVAWRGTAQGFDLSDRAALCAFGDLQVAQGSPAGWLIGAGG
;
A
#
# COMPACT_ATOMS: atom_id res chain seq x y z
N MET A 1 -2.97 -6.31 43.29
CA MET A 1 -4.01 -5.90 42.31
C MET A 1 -3.44 -4.82 41.41
N ARG A 2 -3.08 -5.14 40.15
CA ARG A 2 -2.66 -4.16 39.14
C ARG A 2 -3.52 -4.36 37.89
N ARG A 3 -4.16 -3.26 37.47
CA ARG A 3 -5.13 -3.16 36.39
C ARG A 3 -4.48 -3.35 35.02
N LEU A 4 -5.23 -4.00 34.12
CA LEU A 4 -4.98 -4.19 32.69
C LEU A 4 -4.48 -2.91 32.00
N ARG A 5 -3.41 -3.01 31.21
CA ARG A 5 -3.14 -2.07 30.11
C ARG A 5 -3.51 -2.77 28.81
N ALA A 6 -4.42 -2.13 28.09
CA ALA A 6 -4.95 -2.54 26.81
C ALA A 6 -3.82 -2.83 25.81
N ILE A 7 -3.93 -3.99 25.15
CA ILE A 7 -3.17 -4.32 23.95
C ILE A 7 -3.53 -3.25 22.92
N SER A 8 -2.54 -2.42 22.57
CA SER A 8 -2.64 -1.38 21.56
C SER A 8 -3.08 -1.99 20.23
N ARG A 9 -3.92 -1.27 19.48
CA ARG A 9 -4.53 -1.61 18.18
C ARG A 9 -3.56 -1.96 17.03
N GLY A 10 -2.29 -2.23 17.32
CA GLY A 10 -1.24 -2.63 16.38
C GLY A 10 -0.93 -4.13 16.34
N ALA A 11 -1.77 -5.01 16.89
CA ALA A 11 -1.44 -6.45 17.01
C ALA A 11 -2.63 -7.39 16.74
N MET A 12 -3.40 -7.16 15.67
CA MET A 12 -4.52 -8.06 15.31
C MET A 12 -4.55 -8.60 13.88
N PHE A 13 -3.42 -8.70 13.17
CA PHE A 13 -3.34 -9.51 11.93
C PHE A 13 -1.96 -10.12 11.71
N ALA A 14 -1.66 -11.16 12.48
CA ALA A 14 -0.64 -12.15 12.15
C ALA A 14 -1.32 -13.52 12.20
N LEU A 15 -1.55 -14.12 11.02
CA LEU A 15 -1.62 -15.56 10.74
C LEU A 15 -2.28 -15.79 9.37
N ALA A 16 -1.45 -15.94 8.34
CA ALA A 16 -1.61 -16.93 7.29
C ALA A 16 -0.29 -16.96 6.49
N ALA A 17 0.70 -17.68 7.02
CA ALA A 17 1.86 -18.10 6.25
C ALA A 17 1.53 -19.47 5.63
N GLY A 18 1.78 -19.61 4.33
CA GLY A 18 1.98 -20.91 3.69
C GLY A 18 1.19 -21.16 2.41
N ALA A 19 1.95 -21.37 1.33
CA ALA A 19 1.59 -22.02 0.06
C ALA A 19 0.74 -21.18 -0.92
N THR A 20 1.04 -21.06 -2.22
CA THR A 20 2.14 -21.52 -3.09
C THR A 20 1.91 -20.83 -4.44
N GLY A 21 2.99 -20.39 -5.09
CA GLY A 21 3.17 -20.29 -6.55
C GLY A 21 1.94 -20.10 -7.44
N SER A 22 1.70 -18.87 -7.86
CA SER A 22 1.64 -18.53 -9.29
C SER A 22 1.91 -17.04 -9.46
N LEU A 23 3.17 -16.71 -9.76
CA LEU A 23 3.60 -15.44 -10.34
C LEU A 23 3.06 -15.33 -11.78
N ALA A 24 1.75 -15.19 -11.89
CA ALA A 24 1.09 -14.59 -13.05
C ALA A 24 0.67 -13.13 -12.75
N GLY A 25 0.66 -12.75 -11.45
CA GLY A 25 0.37 -11.39 -11.00
C GLY A 25 1.50 -10.45 -11.42
N ALA A 26 1.30 -9.17 -11.70
CA ALA A 26 0.14 -8.34 -11.41
C ALA A 26 -0.23 -7.43 -12.60
N GLN A 27 -0.73 -8.02 -13.69
CA GLN A 27 -1.12 -7.24 -14.88
C GLN A 27 -2.63 -7.12 -15.11
N ASP A 28 -3.47 -7.56 -14.17
CA ASP A 28 -4.91 -7.45 -14.33
C ASP A 28 -5.67 -7.20 -13.02
N TYR A 29 -5.13 -6.33 -12.16
CA TYR A 29 -5.87 -5.88 -10.97
C TYR A 29 -7.17 -5.17 -11.37
N ALA A 30 -7.21 -4.50 -12.53
CA ALA A 30 -8.37 -3.73 -12.99
C ALA A 30 -9.61 -4.62 -13.18
N GLN A 31 -9.43 -5.86 -13.66
CA GLN A 31 -10.51 -6.85 -13.78
C GLN A 31 -10.88 -7.54 -12.46
N ARG A 32 -10.04 -7.42 -11.43
CA ARG A 32 -10.21 -8.09 -10.13
C ARG A 32 -10.71 -7.16 -9.03
N LEU A 33 -10.59 -5.86 -9.24
CA LEU A 33 -11.12 -4.86 -8.33
C LEU A 33 -12.65 -5.03 -8.22
N PRO A 34 -13.23 -4.79 -7.03
CA PRO A 34 -14.68 -4.71 -6.89
C PRO A 34 -15.26 -3.72 -7.90
N ALA A 35 -16.44 -4.05 -8.44
CA ALA A 35 -17.11 -3.19 -9.41
C ALA A 35 -17.29 -1.78 -8.83
N GLY A 36 -16.87 -0.76 -9.58
CA GLY A 36 -16.95 0.63 -9.13
C GLY A 36 -15.85 1.07 -8.17
N TYR A 37 -14.86 0.22 -7.84
CA TYR A 37 -13.69 0.66 -7.10
C TYR A 37 -12.77 1.50 -8.01
N PRO A 38 -12.43 2.75 -7.65
CA PRO A 38 -11.65 3.60 -8.53
C PRO A 38 -10.18 3.18 -8.61
N LEU A 39 -9.70 3.02 -9.84
CA LEU A 39 -8.30 2.68 -10.09
C LEU A 39 -7.29 3.68 -9.49
N PRO A 40 -7.47 5.01 -9.57
CA PRO A 40 -6.52 5.94 -8.97
C PRO A 40 -6.35 5.75 -7.46
N LEU A 41 -7.41 5.40 -6.73
CA LEU A 41 -7.32 5.08 -5.30
C LEU A 41 -6.55 3.78 -5.04
N PHE A 42 -6.73 2.77 -5.90
CA PHE A 42 -5.97 1.52 -5.81
C PHE A 42 -4.47 1.76 -6.01
N GLU A 43 -4.09 2.52 -7.05
CA GLU A 43 -2.70 2.83 -7.35
C GLU A 43 -2.03 3.66 -6.24
N TRP A 44 -2.76 4.62 -5.67
CA TRP A 44 -2.33 5.35 -4.49
C TRP A 44 -2.10 4.42 -3.29
N ALA A 45 -3.02 3.49 -3.02
CA ALA A 45 -2.92 2.55 -1.91
C ALA A 45 -1.70 1.63 -2.06
N VAL A 46 -1.44 1.11 -3.28
CA VAL A 46 -0.24 0.33 -3.60
C VAL A 46 1.05 1.11 -3.34
N THR A 47 1.08 2.35 -3.82
CA THR A 47 2.25 3.23 -3.70
C THR A 47 2.55 3.54 -2.23
N THR A 48 1.50 3.88 -1.47
CA THR A 48 1.61 4.22 -0.05
C THR A 48 1.92 3.00 0.82
N GLU A 49 1.37 1.82 0.52
CA GLU A 49 1.69 0.57 1.21
C GLU A 49 3.16 0.20 1.01
N LEU A 50 3.67 0.27 -0.23
CA LEU A 50 5.09 0.00 -0.51
C LEU A 50 6.00 0.98 0.24
N ALA A 51 5.74 2.28 0.14
CA ALA A 51 6.50 3.32 0.83
C ALA A 51 6.49 3.12 2.36
N SER A 52 5.32 2.78 2.93
CA SER A 52 5.16 2.55 4.36
C SER A 52 5.95 1.33 4.85
N ARG A 53 5.97 0.24 4.07
CA ARG A 53 6.78 -0.96 4.40
C ARG A 53 8.26 -0.64 4.41
N ILE A 54 8.74 0.08 3.40
CA ILE A 54 10.14 0.49 3.31
C ILE A 54 10.51 1.38 4.49
N ALA A 55 9.75 2.44 4.74
CA ALA A 55 10.01 3.37 5.85
C ALA A 55 9.92 2.69 7.23
N TYR A 56 9.07 1.67 7.40
CA TYR A 56 9.00 0.90 8.64
C TYR A 56 10.21 -0.04 8.82
N ALA A 57 10.69 -0.65 7.74
CA ALA A 57 11.77 -1.62 7.79
C ALA A 57 13.17 -0.97 7.79
N CYS A 58 13.31 0.22 7.22
CA CYS A 58 14.59 0.82 6.90
C CYS A 58 14.75 2.15 7.63
N ASP A 59 15.64 2.18 8.63
CA ASP A 59 15.87 3.36 9.46
C ASP A 59 16.38 4.58 8.66
N ALA A 60 16.97 4.33 7.48
CA ALA A 60 17.42 5.36 6.55
C ALA A 60 16.28 6.02 5.74
N HIS A 61 15.05 5.51 5.81
CA HIS A 61 13.91 6.01 5.06
C HIS A 61 12.81 6.52 5.98
N VAL A 62 12.31 7.73 5.70
CA VAL A 62 11.19 8.32 6.42
C VAL A 62 10.04 8.57 5.46
N LEU A 63 8.83 8.15 5.85
CA LEU A 63 7.62 8.40 5.10
C LEU A 63 7.22 9.89 5.21
N ASP A 64 7.18 10.59 4.09
CA ASP A 64 6.69 11.96 3.99
C ASP A 64 5.16 11.98 4.00
N ARG A 65 4.58 12.16 5.19
CA ARG A 65 3.12 12.18 5.38
C ARG A 65 2.43 13.32 4.62
N ALA A 66 3.07 14.48 4.50
CA ALA A 66 2.47 15.59 3.77
C ALA A 66 2.31 15.23 2.28
N ARG A 67 3.30 14.53 1.72
CA ARG A 67 3.21 14.05 0.33
C ARG A 67 2.24 12.89 0.14
N VAL A 68 2.06 12.03 1.15
CA VAL A 68 0.99 11.01 1.13
C VAL A 68 -0.38 11.65 0.98
N ASP A 69 -0.66 12.71 1.75
CA ASP A 69 -1.93 13.43 1.71
C ASP A 69 -2.16 14.10 0.34
N VAL A 70 -1.12 14.74 -0.22
CA VAL A 70 -1.19 15.34 -1.56
C VAL A 70 -1.48 14.30 -2.65
N LEU A 71 -0.83 13.13 -2.60
CA LEU A 71 -1.12 12.07 -3.57
C LEU A 71 -2.52 11.48 -3.39
N LEU A 72 -3.04 11.44 -2.15
CA LEU A 72 -4.42 11.03 -1.90
C LEU A 72 -5.41 12.01 -2.54
N GLU A 73 -5.19 13.32 -2.37
CA GLU A 73 -6.02 14.35 -2.99
C GLU A 73 -6.01 14.25 -4.53
N GLN A 74 -4.84 13.99 -5.12
CA GLN A 74 -4.71 13.75 -6.56
C GLN A 74 -5.46 12.49 -7.01
N ALA A 75 -5.37 11.41 -6.24
CA ALA A 75 -6.09 10.16 -6.54
C ALA A 75 -7.61 10.35 -6.43
N VAL A 76 -8.08 11.07 -5.40
CA VAL A 76 -9.50 11.44 -5.23
C VAL A 76 -9.97 12.30 -6.40
N THR A 77 -9.22 13.33 -6.77
CA THR A 77 -9.54 14.20 -7.91
C THR A 77 -9.54 13.40 -9.22
N GLY A 78 -8.58 12.51 -9.43
CA GLY A 78 -8.52 11.66 -10.63
C GLY A 78 -9.67 10.64 -10.71
N ALA A 79 -10.13 10.13 -9.57
CA ALA A 79 -11.21 9.16 -9.50
C ALA A 79 -12.61 9.76 -9.61
N PHE A 80 -12.83 10.93 -9.01
CA PHE A 80 -14.17 11.48 -8.79
C PHE A 80 -14.37 12.89 -9.36
N GLY A 81 -13.28 13.58 -9.72
CA GLY A 81 -13.29 14.96 -10.21
C GLY A 81 -13.51 16.03 -9.12
N ASN A 82 -14.07 15.67 -7.97
CA ASN A 82 -14.27 16.57 -6.82
C ASN A 82 -14.55 15.78 -5.52
N ASP A 83 -14.44 16.46 -4.38
CA ASP A 83 -14.66 15.90 -3.04
C ASP A 83 -16.11 15.44 -2.80
N ALA A 84 -17.10 16.10 -3.40
CA ALA A 84 -18.51 15.73 -3.18
C ALA A 84 -18.86 14.38 -3.81
N ALA A 85 -18.29 14.06 -4.98
CA ALA A 85 -18.44 12.77 -5.63
C ALA A 85 -17.68 11.66 -4.88
N TYR A 86 -16.51 11.98 -4.31
CA TYR A 86 -15.83 11.08 -3.39
C TYR A 86 -16.64 10.82 -2.11
N ASP A 87 -17.22 11.86 -1.53
CA ASP A 87 -18.03 11.76 -0.32
C ASP A 87 -19.33 10.97 -0.54
N ALA A 88 -19.92 11.07 -1.73
CA ALA A 88 -21.03 10.21 -2.13
C ALA A 88 -20.59 8.74 -2.25
N TRP A 89 -19.49 8.47 -2.96
CA TRP A 89 -18.96 7.12 -3.15
C TRP A 89 -18.55 6.44 -1.84
N ARG A 90 -17.86 7.15 -0.95
CA ARG A 90 -17.46 6.58 0.36
C ARG A 90 -18.66 6.32 1.28
N ALA A 91 -19.77 7.03 1.07
CA ALA A 91 -20.99 6.86 1.84
C ALA A 91 -21.78 5.64 1.36
N GLU A 92 -21.58 5.22 0.10
CA GLU A 92 -21.95 3.90 -0.35
C GLU A 92 -21.11 2.88 0.41
N SER A 93 -21.78 2.06 1.23
CA SER A 93 -21.08 1.06 2.02
C SER A 93 -20.54 -0.04 1.10
N MET A 94 -19.22 -0.06 0.89
CA MET A 94 -18.55 -1.27 0.43
C MET A 94 -18.72 -2.39 1.47
N SER A 95 -18.86 -3.63 1.01
CA SER A 95 -18.91 -4.75 1.93
C SER A 95 -17.53 -4.97 2.58
N ASN A 96 -17.51 -5.56 3.79
CA ASN A 96 -16.24 -5.97 4.42
C ASN A 96 -15.43 -6.94 3.53
N ALA A 97 -16.11 -7.76 2.73
CA ALA A 97 -15.46 -8.67 1.79
C ALA A 97 -14.75 -7.90 0.67
N ASP A 98 -15.34 -6.81 0.17
CA ASP A 98 -14.73 -5.96 -0.86
C ASP A 98 -13.54 -5.17 -0.30
N HIS A 99 -13.63 -4.68 0.94
CA HIS A 99 -12.48 -4.06 1.60
C HIS A 99 -11.31 -5.03 1.74
N LEU A 100 -11.58 -6.28 2.16
CA LEU A 100 -10.57 -7.32 2.27
C LEU A 100 -9.99 -7.70 0.91
N SER A 101 -10.82 -7.80 -0.14
CA SER A 101 -10.33 -8.15 -1.48
C SER A 101 -9.40 -7.08 -2.06
N VAL A 102 -9.74 -5.79 -1.91
CA VAL A 102 -8.87 -4.68 -2.31
C VAL A 102 -7.57 -4.69 -1.53
N PHE A 103 -7.63 -4.92 -0.22
CA PHE A 103 -6.42 -4.99 0.62
C PHE A 103 -5.48 -6.12 0.18
N GLU A 104 -6.01 -7.31 -0.10
CA GLU A 104 -5.21 -8.43 -0.61
C GLU A 104 -4.65 -8.16 -2.02
N LEU A 105 -5.41 -7.48 -2.89
CA LEU A 105 -4.90 -7.03 -4.19
C LEU A 105 -3.76 -6.03 -4.05
N VAL A 106 -3.86 -5.06 -3.14
CA VAL A 106 -2.78 -4.11 -2.86
C VAL A 106 -1.52 -4.84 -2.41
N ARG A 107 -1.65 -5.80 -1.49
CA ARG A 107 -0.51 -6.60 -1.00
C ARG A 107 0.12 -7.44 -2.10
N ALA A 108 -0.68 -8.07 -2.95
CA ALA A 108 -0.22 -8.87 -4.07
C ALA A 108 0.53 -8.02 -5.11
N GLU A 109 0.01 -6.82 -5.41
CA GLU A 109 0.65 -5.86 -6.31
C GLU A 109 2.00 -5.38 -5.75
N VAL A 110 2.06 -5.02 -4.46
CA VAL A 110 3.32 -4.62 -3.80
C VAL A 110 4.35 -5.75 -3.86
N ALA A 111 3.95 -6.98 -3.52
CA ALA A 111 4.82 -8.14 -3.60
C ALA A 111 5.34 -8.38 -5.03
N TRP A 112 4.46 -8.24 -6.03
CA TRP A 112 4.84 -8.37 -7.43
C TRP A 112 5.84 -7.30 -7.89
N ARG A 113 5.65 -6.03 -7.51
CA ARG A 113 6.58 -4.95 -7.89
C ARG A 113 8.01 -5.20 -7.39
N GLY A 114 8.14 -5.80 -6.21
CA GLY A 114 9.42 -6.25 -5.69
C GLY A 114 9.99 -7.41 -6.51
N THR A 115 9.23 -8.49 -6.69
CA THR A 115 9.72 -9.68 -7.40
C THR A 115 10.03 -9.41 -8.87
N ALA A 116 9.25 -8.56 -9.54
CA ALA A 116 9.49 -8.11 -10.92
C ALA A 116 10.83 -7.36 -11.07
N GLN A 117 11.31 -6.74 -9.99
CA GLN A 117 12.62 -6.07 -9.94
C GLN A 117 13.70 -6.93 -9.26
N GLY A 118 13.40 -8.21 -8.98
CA GLY A 118 14.34 -9.16 -8.41
C GLY A 118 14.54 -9.05 -6.88
N PHE A 119 13.62 -8.40 -6.17
CA PHE A 119 13.68 -8.23 -4.71
C PHE A 119 12.72 -9.16 -3.99
N ASP A 120 13.21 -9.82 -2.93
CA ASP A 120 12.37 -10.50 -1.95
C ASP A 120 11.95 -9.49 -0.86
N LEU A 121 10.72 -8.99 -0.94
CA LEU A 121 10.22 -7.99 0.02
C LEU A 121 9.96 -8.56 1.43
N SER A 122 10.13 -9.86 1.65
CA SER A 122 10.13 -10.44 2.99
C SER A 122 11.49 -10.35 3.69
N ASP A 123 12.58 -10.18 2.92
CA ASP A 123 13.91 -9.91 3.44
C ASP A 123 14.11 -8.41 3.67
N ARG A 124 14.59 -8.06 4.87
CA ARG A 124 14.78 -6.65 5.26
C ARG A 124 15.80 -5.94 4.38
N ALA A 125 16.93 -6.59 4.07
CA ALA A 125 17.99 -5.95 3.29
C ALA A 125 17.56 -5.74 1.84
N ALA A 126 16.88 -6.71 1.24
CA ALA A 126 16.27 -6.58 -0.08
C ALA A 126 15.19 -5.50 -0.11
N LEU A 127 14.33 -5.40 0.92
CA LEU A 127 13.34 -4.34 1.02
C LEU A 127 13.98 -2.94 1.10
N CYS A 128 15.08 -2.77 1.82
CA CYS A 128 15.79 -1.49 1.88
C CYS A 128 16.50 -1.16 0.56
N ALA A 129 17.19 -2.13 -0.04
CA ALA A 129 17.80 -1.94 -1.36
C ALA A 129 16.76 -1.63 -2.44
N PHE A 130 15.55 -2.19 -2.31
CA PHE A 130 14.42 -1.85 -3.16
C PHE A 130 13.96 -0.40 -2.94
N GLY A 131 13.90 0.04 -1.67
CA GLY A 131 13.65 1.44 -1.32
C GLY A 131 14.63 2.41 -1.94
N ASP A 132 15.93 2.14 -1.82
CA ASP A 132 16.98 2.94 -2.46
C ASP A 132 16.80 3.01 -3.98
N LEU A 133 16.44 1.89 -4.60
CA LEU A 133 16.14 1.84 -6.04
C LEU A 133 14.92 2.70 -6.39
N GLN A 134 13.84 2.64 -5.60
CA GLN A 134 12.64 3.47 -5.81
C GLN A 134 12.97 4.96 -5.74
N VAL A 135 13.78 5.38 -4.77
CA VAL A 135 14.26 6.76 -4.64
C VAL A 135 15.12 7.16 -5.84
N ALA A 136 16.10 6.32 -6.21
CA ALA A 136 17.01 6.59 -7.32
C ALA A 136 16.29 6.70 -8.68
N GLN A 137 15.24 5.90 -8.89
CA GLN A 137 14.42 5.97 -10.10
C GLN A 137 13.44 7.15 -10.10
N GLY A 138 13.25 7.83 -8.97
CA GLY A 138 12.19 8.82 -8.82
C GLY A 138 10.81 8.20 -9.04
N SER A 139 10.57 7.00 -8.52
CA SER A 139 9.26 6.37 -8.62
C SER A 139 8.26 7.04 -7.67
N PRO A 140 6.94 6.87 -7.86
CA PRO A 140 5.94 7.40 -6.94
C PRO A 140 6.16 6.96 -5.48
N ALA A 141 6.57 5.71 -5.25
CA ALA A 141 6.89 5.23 -3.90
C ALA A 141 8.18 5.86 -3.37
N GLY A 142 9.18 6.03 -4.23
CA GLY A 142 10.42 6.75 -3.93
C GLY A 142 10.19 8.22 -3.57
N TRP A 143 9.20 8.89 -4.16
CA TRP A 143 8.84 10.26 -3.78
C TRP A 143 8.24 10.36 -2.38
N LEU A 144 7.58 9.29 -1.90
CA LEU A 144 6.98 9.23 -0.57
C LEU A 144 7.98 8.90 0.53
N ILE A 145 9.16 8.36 0.19
CA ILE A 145 10.21 8.03 1.15
C ILE A 145 11.42 8.95 0.94
N GLY A 146 11.74 9.76 1.95
CA GLY A 146 12.94 10.58 1.96
C GLY A 146 14.12 9.86 2.62
N ALA A 147 15.33 10.35 2.40
CA ALA A 147 16.46 10.00 3.28
C ALA A 147 16.18 10.59 4.67
N GLY A 148 16.15 9.73 5.70
CA GLY A 148 16.17 10.18 7.10
C GLY A 148 17.52 10.87 7.35
N GLY A 149 17.47 12.20 7.53
CA GLY A 149 18.64 12.99 7.87
C GLY A 149 19.22 12.65 9.24
#